data_AF-A0A966IGX8-F1
#
_entry.id   AF-A0A966IGX8-F1
#
_cell.length_a   1.000
_cell.length_b   1.000
_cell.length_c   1.000
_cell.angle_alpha   90.00
_cell.angle_beta   90.00
_cell.angle_gamma   90.00
#
_symmetry.space_group_name_H-M   'P 1'
#
loop_
_entity.id
_entity.type
_entity.pdbx_description
1 polymer ?
#
loop_
_entity_poly.entity_id
_entity_poly.type
_entity_poly.pdbx_seq_one_letter_code
_entity_poly.pdbx_strand_id
1 'polypeptide(L)'
;GLGGFIDMATPGGLEKHKADFGQTFGVWGVPAGPYVVLPIFGPSNVRDTFGTAVDLETDYLFRLLPDVALRNSLTGLRIVNARNNYYEAGDLLEGAAIDKYSFTRDAYIQRRQYQIDQAKEGKESSAPVYENPYE
;
A
#
# COMPACT_ATOMS: atom_id res chain seq x y z
N GLY A 1 19.06 7.57 -10.58
CA GLY A 1 20.29 6.77 -10.80
C GLY A 1 20.99 6.46 -9.50
N LEU A 2 22.16 5.81 -9.56
CA LEU A 2 22.82 5.12 -8.43
C LEU A 2 21.92 4.06 -7.79
N GLY A 3 21.65 2.95 -8.49
CA GLY A 3 20.94 1.81 -7.91
C GLY A 3 19.51 2.06 -7.38
N GLY A 4 18.91 3.21 -7.71
CA GLY A 4 17.58 3.61 -7.21
C GLY A 4 17.61 4.63 -6.06
N PHE A 5 18.78 5.08 -5.59
CA PHE A 5 18.88 6.10 -4.53
C PHE A 5 18.51 7.51 -4.98
N ILE A 6 18.66 7.83 -6.27
CA ILE A 6 18.31 9.13 -6.83
C ILE A 6 17.18 8.93 -7.84
N ASP A 7 16.12 9.72 -7.75
CA ASP A 7 15.07 9.74 -8.77
C ASP A 7 15.46 10.66 -9.93
N MET A 8 15.73 10.07 -11.08
CA MET A 8 15.95 10.79 -12.34
C MET A 8 14.82 10.53 -13.34
N ALA A 9 13.86 9.66 -12.99
CA ALA A 9 12.76 9.28 -13.86
C ALA A 9 11.68 10.35 -13.84
N THR A 10 11.31 10.84 -12.66
CA THR A 10 10.28 11.87 -12.52
C THR A 10 10.63 13.17 -13.27
N PRO A 11 11.85 13.74 -13.15
CA PRO A 11 12.23 14.92 -13.96
C PRO A 11 12.31 14.63 -15.47
N GLY A 12 12.45 13.36 -15.86
CA GLY A 12 12.43 12.92 -17.25
C GLY A 12 11.02 12.71 -17.82
N GLY A 13 9.97 13.04 -17.07
CA GLY A 13 8.57 12.88 -17.49
C GLY A 13 8.02 11.47 -17.29
N LEU A 14 8.69 10.61 -16.52
CA LEU A 14 8.20 9.30 -16.14
C LEU A 14 7.60 9.35 -14.74
N GLU A 15 6.28 9.45 -14.68
CA GLU A 15 5.53 9.44 -13.42
C GLU A 15 5.56 8.05 -12.75
N LYS A 16 5.40 8.06 -11.42
CA LYS A 16 5.56 6.86 -10.61
C LYS A 16 4.22 6.20 -10.35
N HIS A 17 3.89 5.18 -11.11
CA HIS A 17 2.68 4.40 -10.85
C HIS A 17 2.93 3.28 -9.83
N LYS A 18 2.15 3.27 -8.74
CA LYS A 18 2.15 2.16 -7.76
C LYS A 18 0.91 1.29 -7.96
N ALA A 19 1.12 0.08 -8.48
CA ALA A 19 0.09 -0.95 -8.61
C ALA A 19 0.53 -2.24 -7.90
N ASP A 20 -0.44 -3.04 -7.49
CA ASP A 20 -0.26 -4.34 -6.82
C ASP A 20 -1.28 -5.35 -7.37
N PHE A 21 -1.04 -6.65 -7.13
CA PHE A 21 -1.92 -7.70 -7.68
C PHE A 21 -3.35 -7.63 -7.15
N GLY A 22 -3.58 -7.09 -5.95
CA GLY A 22 -4.94 -6.89 -5.44
C GLY A 22 -5.71 -5.84 -6.24
N GLN A 23 -5.04 -4.76 -6.67
CA GLN A 23 -5.63 -3.78 -7.60
C GLN A 23 -5.93 -4.43 -8.95
N THR A 24 -4.99 -5.23 -9.47
CA THR A 24 -5.19 -5.98 -10.72
C THR A 24 -6.44 -6.86 -10.65
N PHE A 25 -6.59 -7.65 -9.59
CA PHE A 25 -7.79 -8.47 -9.38
C PHE A 25 -9.06 -7.61 -9.23
N GLY A 26 -8.96 -6.45 -8.57
CA GLY A 26 -10.07 -5.51 -8.43
C GLY A 26 -10.52 -4.92 -9.78
N VAL A 27 -9.57 -4.56 -10.65
CA VAL A 27 -9.86 -4.11 -12.02
C VAL A 27 -10.55 -5.21 -12.82
N TRP A 28 -10.18 -6.48 -12.59
CA TRP A 28 -10.77 -7.65 -13.25
C TRP A 28 -12.09 -8.11 -12.61
N GLY A 29 -12.64 -7.35 -11.66
CA GLY A 29 -13.96 -7.60 -11.09
C GLY A 29 -13.99 -8.65 -9.97
N VAL A 30 -12.84 -9.08 -9.45
CA VAL A 30 -12.81 -9.95 -8.26
C VAL A 30 -13.32 -9.14 -7.06
N PRO A 31 -14.37 -9.62 -6.35
CA PRO A 31 -14.92 -8.90 -5.21
C PRO A 31 -13.91 -8.87 -4.06
N ALA A 32 -13.91 -7.78 -3.28
CA ALA A 32 -12.99 -7.59 -2.15
C ALA A 32 -13.11 -8.71 -1.09
N GLY A 33 -14.34 -9.14 -0.81
CA GLY A 33 -14.63 -10.06 0.30
C GLY A 33 -14.53 -9.39 1.68
N PRO A 34 -14.55 -10.18 2.76
CA PRO A 34 -14.44 -9.67 4.13
C PRO A 34 -13.17 -8.86 4.38
N TYR A 35 -13.31 -7.80 5.17
CA TYR A 35 -12.19 -7.04 5.70
C TYR A 35 -11.42 -7.86 6.73
N VAL A 36 -10.10 -7.81 6.66
CA VAL A 36 -9.18 -8.49 7.58
C VAL A 36 -8.01 -7.57 7.91
N VAL A 37 -7.39 -7.77 9.06
CA VAL A 37 -6.12 -7.10 9.39
C VAL A 37 -5.04 -8.16 9.42
N LEU A 38 -4.11 -8.06 8.48
CA LEU A 38 -3.00 -8.98 8.37
C LEU A 38 -1.92 -8.62 9.40
N PRO A 39 -1.32 -9.62 10.07
CA PRO A 39 -0.14 -9.39 10.90
C PRO A 39 0.96 -8.72 10.07
N ILE A 40 1.57 -7.65 10.60
CA ILE A 40 2.65 -6.87 9.96
C ILE A 40 2.19 -6.02 8.76
N PHE A 41 1.35 -6.54 7.87
CA PHE A 41 0.90 -5.85 6.65
C PHE A 41 -0.25 -4.86 6.86
N GLY A 42 -1.06 -5.05 7.91
CA GLY A 42 -2.13 -4.12 8.28
C GLY A 42 -3.48 -4.37 7.58
N PRO A 43 -4.32 -3.32 7.45
CA PRO A 43 -5.65 -3.40 6.83
C PRO A 43 -5.65 -4.04 5.44
N SER A 44 -6.54 -5.01 5.22
CA SER A 44 -6.68 -5.73 3.95
C SER A 44 -8.11 -6.27 3.75
N ASN A 45 -8.36 -6.94 2.63
CA ASN A 45 -9.52 -7.80 2.42
C ASN A 45 -9.06 -9.14 1.83
N VAL A 46 -9.98 -10.10 1.67
CA VAL A 46 -9.62 -11.44 1.17
C VAL A 46 -8.93 -11.36 -0.20
N ARG A 47 -9.46 -10.59 -1.16
CA ARG A 47 -8.84 -10.42 -2.48
C ARG A 47 -7.43 -9.85 -2.38
N ASP A 48 -7.28 -8.78 -1.62
CA ASP A 48 -6.02 -8.06 -1.50
C ASP A 48 -4.99 -8.85 -0.67
N THR A 49 -5.44 -9.75 0.19
CA THR A 49 -4.57 -10.73 0.88
C THR A 49 -3.95 -11.71 -0.11
N PHE A 50 -4.75 -12.25 -1.04
CA PHE A 50 -4.22 -13.07 -2.13
C PHE A 50 -3.31 -12.28 -3.05
N GLY A 51 -3.67 -11.03 -3.38
CA GLY A 51 -2.81 -10.10 -4.11
C GLY A 51 -1.43 -9.97 -3.45
N THR A 52 -1.42 -9.67 -2.14
CA THR A 52 -0.20 -9.55 -1.33
C THR A 52 0.65 -10.81 -1.39
N ALA A 53 0.05 -12.01 -1.35
CA ALA A 53 0.80 -13.26 -1.48
C ALA A 53 1.50 -13.38 -2.84
N VAL A 54 0.82 -13.00 -3.93
CA VAL A 54 1.42 -13.00 -5.27
C VAL A 54 2.51 -11.92 -5.38
N ASP A 55 2.30 -10.74 -4.81
CA ASP A 55 3.31 -9.67 -4.76
C ASP A 55 4.58 -10.15 -4.03
N LEU A 56 4.44 -10.86 -2.90
CA LEU A 56 5.59 -11.39 -2.15
C LEU A 56 6.37 -12.47 -2.92
N GLU A 57 5.68 -13.37 -3.59
CA GLU A 57 6.30 -14.43 -4.43
C GLU A 57 7.01 -13.87 -5.66
N THR A 58 6.55 -12.71 -6.16
CA THR A 58 7.12 -12.05 -7.34
C THR A 58 8.15 -10.97 -7.00
N ASP A 59 8.33 -10.62 -5.72
CA ASP A 59 9.30 -9.62 -5.29
C ASP A 59 10.75 -10.09 -5.53
N TYR A 60 11.49 -9.27 -6.26
CA TYR A 60 12.88 -9.50 -6.62
C TYR A 60 13.82 -9.70 -5.42
N LEU A 61 13.59 -9.04 -4.27
CA LEU A 61 14.42 -9.26 -3.08
C LEU A 61 14.33 -10.69 -2.59
N PHE A 62 13.13 -11.28 -2.54
CA PHE A 62 12.94 -12.63 -2.02
C PHE A 62 13.42 -13.69 -3.01
N ARG A 63 13.32 -13.40 -4.32
CA ARG A 63 13.65 -14.34 -5.38
C ARG A 63 15.13 -14.34 -5.81
N LEU A 64 15.81 -13.19 -5.83
CA LEU A 64 17.13 -13.04 -6.46
C LEU A 64 18.28 -12.82 -5.48
N LEU A 65 18.03 -12.59 -4.18
CA LEU A 65 19.10 -12.43 -3.19
C LEU A 65 19.34 -13.74 -2.42
N PRO A 66 20.44 -14.48 -2.70
CA PRO A 66 20.75 -15.72 -2.00
C PRO A 66 21.32 -15.47 -0.59
N ASP A 67 21.88 -14.29 -0.33
CA ASP A 67 22.43 -13.94 0.97
C ASP A 67 21.29 -13.69 1.98
N VAL A 68 21.15 -14.63 2.92
CA VAL A 68 20.08 -14.62 3.93
C VAL A 68 20.24 -13.45 4.91
N ALA A 69 21.48 -13.11 5.29
CA ALA A 69 21.73 -12.04 6.25
C ALA A 69 21.34 -10.69 5.65
N LEU A 70 21.83 -10.40 4.44
CA LEU A 70 21.49 -9.18 3.71
C LEU A 70 19.99 -9.10 3.43
N ARG A 71 19.36 -10.19 3.00
CA ARG A 71 17.91 -10.25 2.77
C ARG A 71 17.14 -9.90 4.04
N ASN A 72 17.47 -10.54 5.17
CA ASN A 72 16.80 -10.28 6.44
C ASN A 72 17.00 -8.83 6.91
N SER A 73 18.21 -8.27 6.74
CA SER A 73 18.49 -6.86 7.07
C SER A 73 17.65 -5.90 6.23
N LEU A 74 17.54 -6.14 4.91
CA LEU A 74 16.72 -5.32 4.02
C LEU A 74 15.22 -5.46 4.33
N THR A 75 14.75 -6.68 4.64
CA THR A 75 13.37 -6.91 5.07
C THR A 75 13.07 -6.17 6.38
N GLY A 76 13.98 -6.22 7.35
CA GLY A 76 13.87 -5.46 8.61
C GLY A 76 13.77 -3.95 8.36
N LEU A 77 14.63 -3.42 7.48
CA LEU A 77 14.59 -2.01 7.10
C LEU A 77 13.25 -1.62 6.44
N ARG A 78 12.71 -2.48 5.56
CA ARG A 78 11.39 -2.27 4.94
C ARG A 78 10.27 -2.21 5.97
N ILE A 79 10.30 -3.08 6.99
CA ILE A 79 9.30 -3.10 8.06
C ILE A 79 9.36 -1.80 8.87
N VAL A 80 10.56 -1.38 9.28
CA VAL A 80 10.75 -0.12 10.02
C VAL A 80 10.29 1.08 9.19
N ASN A 81 10.67 1.13 7.91
CA ASN A 81 10.26 2.20 7.01
C ASN A 81 8.74 2.22 6.79
N ALA A 82 8.10 1.05 6.65
CA ALA A 82 6.65 0.94 6.55
C ALA A 82 5.98 1.51 7.80
N ARG A 83 6.46 1.15 9.00
CA ARG A 83 5.93 1.72 10.26
C ARG A 83 6.08 3.24 10.31
N ASN A 84 7.23 3.76 9.90
CA ASN A 84 7.50 5.19 9.91
C ASN A 84 6.53 5.97 9.00
N ASN A 85 6.25 5.45 7.80
CA ASN A 85 5.33 6.09 6.85
C ASN A 85 3.88 6.21 7.37
N TYR A 86 3.50 5.44 8.39
CA TYR A 86 2.16 5.48 8.99
C TYR A 86 2.17 6.07 10.40
N TYR A 87 3.32 6.52 10.91
CA TYR A 87 3.45 7.00 12.28
C TYR A 87 2.58 8.24 12.52
N GLU A 88 2.71 9.27 11.69
CA GLU A 88 1.93 10.51 11.81
C GLU A 88 0.42 10.28 11.63
N ALA A 89 0.03 9.42 10.70
CA ALA A 89 -1.37 9.05 10.49
C ALA A 89 -1.95 8.30 11.71
N GLY A 90 -1.13 7.51 12.40
CA GLY A 90 -1.49 6.82 13.64
C GLY A 90 -1.74 7.79 14.79
N ASP A 91 -0.86 8.78 14.97
CA ASP A 91 -0.98 9.80 16.01
C ASP A 91 -2.24 10.67 15.82
N LEU A 92 -2.57 11.02 14.57
CA LEU A 92 -3.81 11.72 14.23
C LEU A 92 -5.07 10.89 14.55
N LEU A 93 -5.03 9.59 14.24
CA LEU A 93 -6.12 8.66 14.56
C LEU A 93 -6.33 8.53 16.08
N GLU A 94 -5.24 8.58 16.84
CA GLU A 94 -5.25 8.44 18.30
C GLU A 94 -5.92 9.63 19.00
N GLY A 95 -5.77 10.84 18.46
CA GLY A 95 -6.41 12.04 18.99
C GLY A 95 -7.87 12.25 18.56
N ALA A 96 -8.30 11.71 17.41
CA ALA A 96 -9.56 12.08 16.77
C ALA A 96 -10.67 11.00 16.78
N ALA A 97 -10.32 9.71 16.85
CA ALA A 97 -11.29 8.63 16.63
C ALA A 97 -11.77 7.95 17.92
N ILE A 98 -13.10 7.95 18.14
CA ILE A 98 -13.75 7.19 19.23
C ILE A 98 -13.63 5.67 18.97
N ASP A 99 -13.74 5.23 17.71
CA ASP A 99 -13.50 3.84 17.28
C ASP A 99 -12.43 3.80 16.17
N LYS A 100 -11.19 3.54 16.59
CA LYS A 100 -10.03 3.45 15.70
C LYS A 100 -10.19 2.34 14.66
N TYR A 101 -10.80 1.21 15.02
CA TYR A 101 -10.88 0.06 14.12
C TYR A 101 -11.84 0.33 12.98
N SER A 102 -13.05 0.78 13.28
CA SER A 102 -14.06 1.09 12.26
C SER A 102 -13.58 2.21 11.35
N PHE A 103 -13.00 3.28 11.90
CA PHE A 103 -12.42 4.36 11.09
C PHE A 103 -11.32 3.85 10.14
N THR A 104 -10.37 3.05 10.64
CA THR A 104 -9.29 2.49 9.82
C THR A 104 -9.83 1.60 8.70
N ARG A 105 -10.82 0.76 9.01
CA ARG A 105 -11.46 -0.12 8.04
C ARG A 105 -12.12 0.69 6.93
N ASP A 106 -12.92 1.68 7.29
CA ASP A 106 -13.72 2.44 6.32
C ASP A 106 -12.82 3.33 5.46
N ALA A 107 -11.76 3.90 6.04
CA ALA A 107 -10.73 4.62 5.31
C ALA A 107 -9.97 3.71 4.32
N TYR A 108 -9.61 2.48 4.76
CA TYR A 108 -8.97 1.50 3.89
C TYR A 108 -9.87 1.13 2.69
N ILE A 109 -11.14 0.79 2.95
CA ILE A 109 -12.09 0.40 1.89
C ILE A 109 -12.28 1.52 0.87
N GLN A 110 -12.50 2.75 1.33
CA GLN A 110 -12.69 3.92 0.45
C GLN A 110 -11.44 4.17 -0.40
N ARG A 111 -10.26 4.20 0.23
CA ARG A 111 -8.98 4.39 -0.47
C ARG A 111 -8.74 3.30 -1.51
N ARG A 112 -9.05 2.04 -1.17
CA ARG A 112 -8.81 0.90 -2.04
C ARG A 112 -9.73 0.91 -3.26
N GLN A 113 -11.00 1.26 -3.06
CA GLN A 113 -11.93 1.41 -4.18
C GLN A 113 -11.48 2.52 -5.13
N TYR A 114 -11.07 3.66 -4.56
CA TYR A 114 -10.52 4.77 -5.34
C TYR A 114 -9.29 4.34 -6.17
N GLN A 115 -8.34 3.59 -5.58
CA GLN A 115 -7.17 3.06 -6.31
C GLN A 115 -7.56 2.19 -7.52
N ILE A 116 -8.56 1.32 -7.35
CA ILE A 116 -9.02 0.43 -8.41
C ILE A 116 -9.69 1.21 -9.53
N ASP A 117 -10.48 2.24 -9.19
CA ASP A 117 -11.15 3.04 -10.20
C ASP A 117 -10.16 3.94 -10.97
N GLN A 118 -9.17 4.52 -10.30
CA GLN A 118 -8.06 5.21 -10.99
C GLN A 118 -7.28 4.24 -11.91
N ALA A 119 -7.02 3.01 -11.44
CA ALA A 119 -6.33 2.00 -12.25
C ALA A 119 -7.13 1.61 -13.51
N LYS A 120 -8.47 1.56 -13.45
CA LYS A 120 -9.32 1.35 -14.64
C LYS A 120 -9.23 2.51 -15.63
N GLU A 121 -9.10 3.74 -15.13
CA GLU A 121 -8.96 4.94 -15.94
C GLU A 121 -7.53 5.16 -16.47
N GLY A 122 -6.57 4.30 -16.09
CA GLY A 122 -5.16 4.46 -16.45
C GLY A 122 -4.51 5.68 -15.80
N LYS A 123 -5.07 6.16 -14.68
CA LYS A 123 -4.59 7.32 -13.94
C LYS A 123 -3.79 6.89 -12.71
N GLU A 124 -2.90 7.75 -12.25
CA GLU A 124 -2.23 7.54 -10.97
C GLU A 124 -3.19 7.77 -9.81
N SER A 125 -3.21 6.84 -8.85
CA SER A 125 -3.94 7.04 -7.59
C SER A 125 -3.22 8.05 -6.70
N SER A 126 -3.53 9.34 -6.85
CA SER A 126 -3.25 10.33 -5.81
C SER A 126 -4.19 10.11 -4.62
N ALA A 127 -3.74 10.27 -3.38
CA ALA A 127 -4.69 10.22 -2.26
C ALA A 127 -5.77 11.30 -2.48
N PRO A 128 -7.06 11.00 -2.32
CA PRO A 128 -8.08 12.04 -2.41
C PRO A 128 -7.72 13.12 -1.39
N VAL A 129 -7.80 14.39 -1.81
CA VAL A 129 -7.64 15.52 -0.89
C VAL A 129 -8.73 15.37 0.16
N TYR A 130 -8.34 15.15 1.42
CA TYR A 130 -9.28 15.13 2.52
C TYR A 130 -9.76 16.58 2.72
N GLU A 131 -10.92 16.92 2.18
CA GLU A 131 -11.63 18.13 2.56
C GLU A 131 -12.27 17.87 3.92
N ASN A 132 -11.86 18.63 4.93
CA ASN A 132 -12.43 18.56 6.25
C ASN A 132 -13.88 19.10 6.20
N PRO A 133 -14.91 18.27 6.45
CA PRO A 133 -16.30 18.72 6.37
C PRO A 133 -16.72 19.65 7.53
N TYR A 134 -15.79 19.98 8.43
CA TYR A 134 -16.01 20.85 9.59
C TYR A 134 -15.29 22.21 9.48
N GLU A 135 -14.74 22.55 8.30
CA GLU A 135 -14.28 23.91 7.95
C GLU A 135 -15.27 24.64 7.04
#